data_AF-A0A2P2IEK4-F1
#
_entry.id   AF-A0A2P2IEK4-F1
#
_cell.length_a   1.000
_cell.length_b   1.000
_cell.length_c   1.000
_cell.angle_alpha   90.00
_cell.angle_beta   90.00
_cell.angle_gamma   90.00
#
_symmetry.space_group_name_H-M   'P 1'
#
loop_
_entity.id
_entity.type
_entity.pdbx_description
1 polymer ?
#
loop_
_entity_poly.entity_id
_entity_poly.type
_entity_poly.pdbx_seq_one_letter_code
_entity_poly.pdbx_strand_id
1 'polypeptide(L)'
;MECLRHIPDGLDSFPPIDVDAMKDDNEDSVVPEKVFERQTTSVKIDKRFEISKTGQFAVQFAHLYFSRLLQLRKIVANRAIEKWGRNIPLLEHITLLKDGECVIIGTFFKKMKLKARILDEYSENFKAAEINDFDNLVSSDDVLIIEDVEGRIDVKNLPPEKWITGIVVALKGRQVRSEFVVSDICIPELPKQLPLPPKLRAFLDSSSCSSMNDDDIDQSTQNSSRFVALMSGFQIGDKRTNPLPFQMMIDYISGFLGSEQEQEFCSKIVRVIIAGNSLVEYHPDIDDMSRKQREADTPVTRPLQQLDLLMTQLSSSVPVDLMCGPSDPSNFSLPQQPFHRCLFPSSTTFDSFHRASNPHALTIDDISFLGTSGQNIDDMRKYA
;
A
#
# COMPACT_ATOMS: atom_id res chain seq x y z
N MET A 1 49.44 -71.65 34.29
CA MET A 1 49.61 -71.81 32.84
C MET A 1 49.14 -70.50 32.24
N GLU A 2 49.92 -69.63 31.62
CA GLU A 2 51.26 -69.67 31.04
C GLU A 2 51.92 -68.30 31.28
N CYS A 3 53.24 -68.27 31.16
CA CYS A 3 54.12 -67.17 31.55
C CYS A 3 54.70 -66.49 30.30
N LEU A 4 55.18 -65.22 30.47
CA LEU A 4 56.20 -64.49 29.69
C LEU A 4 55.69 -63.61 28.51
N ARG A 5 56.08 -62.33 28.30
CA ARG A 5 57.31 -61.57 28.66
C ARG A 5 57.13 -60.04 28.41
N HIS A 6 57.67 -59.21 29.31
CA HIS A 6 58.55 -57.99 29.12
C HIS A 6 58.07 -56.80 28.23
N ILE A 7 58.25 -55.49 28.49
CA ILE A 7 59.37 -54.63 29.02
C ILE A 7 58.76 -53.22 29.47
N PRO A 8 59.51 -52.19 29.96
CA PRO A 8 59.86 -51.82 31.36
C PRO A 8 59.31 -50.44 31.85
N ASP A 9 59.53 -50.17 33.15
CA ASP A 9 59.50 -48.84 33.80
C ASP A 9 60.67 -47.94 33.36
N GLY A 10 60.41 -46.62 33.22
CA GLY A 10 61.42 -45.61 32.87
C GLY A 10 60.89 -44.17 32.95
N LEU A 11 61.13 -43.56 34.10
CA LEU A 11 60.99 -42.18 34.56
C LEU A 11 61.31 -41.00 33.61
N ASP A 12 60.64 -39.88 33.93
CA ASP A 12 61.13 -38.49 34.02
C ASP A 12 60.85 -37.42 32.93
N SER A 13 60.14 -36.38 33.42
CA SER A 13 60.24 -34.94 33.10
C SER A 13 59.81 -34.44 31.71
N PHE A 14 58.61 -33.84 31.66
CA PHE A 14 58.30 -32.81 30.67
C PHE A 14 58.98 -31.49 31.09
N PRO A 15 59.63 -30.75 30.18
CA PRO A 15 60.25 -29.47 30.52
C PRO A 15 59.18 -28.41 30.85
N PRO A 16 59.47 -27.44 31.75
CA PRO A 16 58.54 -26.38 32.08
C PRO A 16 58.34 -25.46 30.86
N ILE A 17 57.08 -25.09 30.62
CA ILE A 17 56.70 -24.11 29.61
C ILE A 17 57.26 -22.75 30.05
N ASP A 18 58.12 -22.18 29.22
CA ASP A 18 58.67 -20.85 29.38
C ASP A 18 57.55 -19.81 29.19
N VAL A 19 57.13 -19.20 30.30
CA VAL A 19 56.03 -18.21 30.36
C VAL A 19 56.47 -16.80 29.91
N ASP A 20 57.73 -16.60 29.52
CA ASP A 20 58.24 -15.29 29.08
C ASP A 20 58.35 -15.14 27.54
N ALA A 21 57.90 -16.13 26.75
CA ALA A 21 57.94 -16.10 25.28
C ALA A 21 56.61 -15.70 24.59
N MET A 22 55.63 -15.17 25.33
CA MET A 22 54.39 -14.60 24.78
C MET A 22 54.23 -13.14 25.23
N LYS A 23 55.21 -12.29 24.89
CA LYS A 23 54.92 -10.88 24.66
C LYS A 23 54.65 -10.74 23.17
N ASP A 24 53.42 -11.08 22.78
CA ASP A 24 52.89 -10.55 21.53
C ASP A 24 52.61 -9.07 21.77
N ASP A 25 53.49 -8.24 21.22
CA ASP A 25 53.32 -6.81 21.04
C ASP A 25 52.21 -6.55 20.00
N ASN A 26 50.97 -6.97 20.31
CA ASN A 26 49.78 -6.49 19.63
C ASN A 26 48.94 -5.76 20.67
N GLU A 27 49.29 -4.49 20.91
CA GLU A 27 48.27 -3.51 21.26
C GLU A 27 47.17 -3.64 20.19
N ASP A 28 46.01 -4.15 20.59
CA ASP A 28 44.81 -4.20 19.77
C ASP A 28 44.54 -2.79 19.21
N SER A 29 45.05 -2.53 18.01
CA SER A 29 44.58 -1.44 17.18
C SER A 29 43.17 -1.83 16.75
N VAL A 30 42.19 -1.59 17.61
CA VAL A 30 40.77 -1.60 17.26
C VAL A 30 40.63 -0.59 16.14
N VAL A 31 40.62 -1.06 14.90
CA VAL A 31 40.32 -0.23 13.75
C VAL A 31 38.92 0.34 14.03
N PRO A 32 38.77 1.67 14.14
CA PRO A 32 37.47 2.24 14.45
C PRO A 32 36.50 1.81 13.36
N GLU A 33 35.44 1.11 13.76
CA GLU A 33 34.38 0.66 12.87
C GLU A 33 33.80 1.90 12.17
N LYS A 34 33.73 1.87 10.84
CA LYS A 34 33.30 3.02 10.05
C LYS A 34 31.80 3.26 10.29
N VAL A 35 31.47 4.33 11.01
CA VAL A 35 30.08 4.69 11.31
C VAL A 35 29.51 5.56 10.21
N PHE A 36 28.38 5.15 9.63
CA PHE A 36 27.62 5.95 8.67
C PHE A 36 26.47 6.68 9.35
N GLU A 37 26.41 8.01 9.19
CA GLU A 37 25.28 8.80 9.66
C GLU A 37 24.14 8.76 8.64
N ARG A 38 22.93 8.43 9.10
CA ARG A 38 21.74 8.38 8.24
C ARG A 38 21.38 9.77 7.72
N GLN A 39 21.12 9.86 6.42
CA GLN A 39 20.66 11.10 5.81
C GLN A 39 19.26 11.48 6.30
N THR A 40 19.04 12.78 6.49
CA THR A 40 17.75 13.34 6.88
C THR A 40 17.08 14.05 5.71
N THR A 41 15.76 14.23 5.82
CA THR A 41 14.92 14.80 4.77
C THR A 41 13.78 15.62 5.38
N SER A 42 13.30 16.60 4.63
CA SER A 42 12.10 17.34 4.99
C SER A 42 10.86 16.54 4.61
N VAL A 43 9.91 16.39 5.54
CA VAL A 43 8.66 15.67 5.27
C VAL A 43 7.44 16.47 5.71
N LYS A 44 6.43 16.49 4.83
CA LYS A 44 5.10 17.04 5.10
C LYS A 44 4.05 15.95 4.91
N ILE A 45 3.39 15.56 5.99
CA ILE A 45 2.26 14.60 5.96
C ILE A 45 0.96 15.36 5.66
N ASP A 46 0.18 14.87 4.70
CA ASP A 46 -1.14 15.40 4.36
C ASP A 46 -2.23 14.68 5.14
N LYS A 47 -2.97 15.45 5.95
CA LYS A 47 -4.00 14.94 6.87
C LYS A 47 -5.40 14.90 6.26
N ARG A 48 -5.56 15.10 4.95
CA ARG A 48 -6.88 15.13 4.29
C ARG A 48 -7.72 13.86 4.45
N PHE A 49 -7.11 12.74 4.83
CA PHE A 49 -7.79 11.46 5.06
C PHE A 49 -8.06 11.18 6.56
N GLU A 50 -7.60 12.06 7.45
CA GLU A 50 -7.92 11.98 8.88
C GLU A 50 -9.32 12.57 9.13
N ILE A 51 -10.23 11.75 9.65
CA ILE A 51 -11.61 12.16 9.97
C ILE A 51 -11.65 12.51 11.45
N SER A 52 -11.68 13.81 11.75
CA SER A 52 -11.66 14.31 13.14
C SER A 52 -13.01 14.24 13.87
N LYS A 53 -14.11 13.90 13.17
CA LYS A 53 -15.47 13.89 13.72
C LYS A 53 -16.05 12.47 13.67
N THR A 54 -16.11 11.83 14.83
CA THR A 54 -16.86 10.58 15.01
C THR A 54 -18.37 10.87 14.98
N GLY A 55 -19.17 10.01 14.32
CA GLY A 55 -20.63 10.00 14.51
C GLY A 55 -21.52 10.59 13.39
N GLN A 56 -21.02 10.86 12.19
CA GLN A 56 -21.87 11.26 11.05
C GLN A 56 -22.24 10.07 10.14
N PHE A 57 -22.65 8.95 10.72
CA PHE A 57 -23.12 7.77 9.96
C PHE A 57 -24.60 7.88 9.54
N ALA A 58 -25.27 8.98 9.88
CA ALA A 58 -26.69 9.20 9.58
C ALA A 58 -26.97 9.65 8.14
N VAL A 59 -25.94 9.81 7.31
CA VAL A 59 -26.06 10.35 5.94
C VAL A 59 -26.10 9.21 4.92
N GLN A 60 -26.95 9.33 3.91
CA GLN A 60 -27.06 8.34 2.83
C GLN A 60 -25.90 8.43 1.83
N PHE A 61 -25.52 7.31 1.21
CA PHE A 61 -24.42 7.24 0.25
C PHE A 61 -24.64 8.04 -1.06
N ALA A 62 -25.88 8.44 -1.37
CA ALA A 62 -26.20 9.17 -2.59
C ALA A 62 -25.41 10.49 -2.72
N HIS A 63 -25.17 11.19 -1.60
CA HIS A 63 -24.41 12.44 -1.58
C HIS A 63 -22.99 12.29 -2.14
N LEU A 64 -22.36 11.11 -1.98
CA LEU A 64 -21.04 10.83 -2.53
C LEU A 64 -21.04 10.86 -4.06
N TYR A 65 -22.03 10.21 -4.68
CA TYR A 65 -22.17 10.15 -6.14
C TYR A 65 -22.53 11.51 -6.73
N PHE A 66 -23.45 12.24 -6.09
CA PHE A 66 -23.80 13.60 -6.52
C PHE A 66 -22.60 14.56 -6.44
N SER A 67 -21.86 14.54 -5.32
CA SER A 67 -20.67 15.38 -5.15
C SER A 67 -19.59 15.04 -6.17
N ARG A 68 -19.34 13.75 -6.42
CA ARG A 68 -18.38 13.28 -7.44
C ARG A 68 -18.76 13.75 -8.84
N LEU A 69 -20.02 13.55 -9.24
CA LEU A 69 -20.52 14.00 -10.54
C LEU A 69 -20.37 15.51 -10.68
N LEU A 70 -20.78 16.29 -9.68
CA LEU A 70 -20.71 17.75 -9.71
C LEU A 70 -19.27 18.26 -9.87
N GLN A 71 -18.32 17.70 -9.11
CA GLN A 71 -16.91 18.08 -9.17
C GLN A 71 -16.26 17.74 -10.52
N LEU A 72 -16.56 16.55 -11.06
CA LEU A 72 -15.95 16.07 -12.30
C LEU A 72 -16.65 16.56 -13.56
N ARG A 73 -17.92 16.98 -13.50
CA ARG A 73 -18.73 17.38 -14.65
C ARG A 73 -18.04 18.45 -15.48
N LYS A 74 -17.52 19.51 -14.84
CA LYS A 74 -16.83 20.61 -15.55
C LYS A 74 -15.55 20.13 -16.24
N ILE A 75 -14.79 19.25 -15.59
CA ILE A 75 -13.54 18.70 -16.14
C ILE A 75 -13.87 17.88 -17.38
N VAL A 76 -14.80 16.94 -17.25
CA VAL A 76 -15.20 16.03 -18.34
C VAL A 76 -15.87 16.80 -19.49
N ALA A 77 -16.70 17.81 -19.20
CA ALA A 77 -17.31 18.66 -20.22
C ALA A 77 -16.26 19.41 -21.05
N ASN A 78 -15.27 20.02 -20.39
CA ASN A 78 -14.19 20.71 -21.10
C ASN A 78 -13.40 19.75 -21.98
N ARG A 79 -13.07 18.55 -21.48
CA ARG A 79 -12.37 17.52 -22.27
C ARG A 79 -13.21 17.03 -23.44
N ALA A 80 -14.52 16.84 -23.26
CA ALA A 80 -15.43 16.45 -24.33
C ALA A 80 -15.49 17.53 -25.42
N ILE A 81 -15.51 18.81 -25.04
CA ILE A 81 -15.46 19.95 -25.97
C ILE A 81 -14.12 20.00 -26.72
N GLU A 82 -13.00 19.77 -26.03
CA GLU A 82 -11.68 19.69 -26.66
C GLU A 82 -11.59 18.52 -27.66
N LYS A 83 -12.16 17.36 -27.29
CA LYS A 83 -12.12 16.13 -28.09
C LYS A 83 -13.06 16.15 -29.29
N TRP A 84 -14.28 16.65 -29.12
CA TRP A 84 -15.36 16.54 -30.12
C TRP A 84 -15.81 17.88 -30.71
N GLY A 85 -15.29 19.00 -30.20
CA GLY A 85 -15.72 20.34 -30.59
C GLY A 85 -17.06 20.75 -29.97
N ARG A 86 -17.53 21.95 -30.31
CA ARG A 86 -18.77 22.55 -29.77
C ARG A 86 -20.00 22.33 -30.66
N ASN A 87 -19.84 21.62 -31.79
CA ASN A 87 -20.91 21.42 -32.77
C ASN A 87 -21.89 20.33 -32.35
N ILE A 88 -21.51 19.46 -31.42
CA ILE A 88 -22.37 18.42 -30.88
C ILE A 88 -22.97 18.93 -29.57
N PRO A 89 -24.30 18.87 -29.39
CA PRO A 89 -24.95 19.38 -28.19
C PRO A 89 -24.53 18.57 -26.96
N LEU A 90 -23.97 19.26 -25.95
CA LEU A 90 -23.78 18.72 -24.61
C LEU A 90 -25.06 18.95 -23.81
N LEU A 91 -25.73 17.87 -23.43
CA LEU A 91 -26.98 17.95 -22.68
C LEU A 91 -26.72 18.17 -21.19
N GLU A 92 -27.56 19.01 -20.58
CA GLU A 92 -27.51 19.23 -19.14
C GLU A 92 -27.97 17.99 -18.38
N HIS A 93 -29.06 17.36 -18.84
CA HIS A 93 -29.64 16.18 -18.24
C HIS A 93 -29.96 15.11 -19.27
N ILE A 94 -29.91 13.83 -18.85
CA ILE A 94 -30.31 12.66 -19.65
C ILE A 94 -31.79 12.76 -20.06
N THR A 95 -32.63 13.41 -19.24
CA THR A 95 -34.05 13.67 -19.52
C THR A 95 -34.26 14.57 -20.74
N LEU A 96 -33.23 15.31 -21.19
CA LEU A 96 -33.28 16.19 -22.36
C LEU A 96 -32.90 15.49 -23.67
N LEU A 97 -32.69 14.18 -23.65
CA LEU A 97 -32.40 13.41 -24.86
C LEU A 97 -33.51 13.58 -25.89
N LYS A 98 -33.08 13.77 -27.14
CA LYS A 98 -33.93 13.93 -28.34
C LYS A 98 -33.28 13.18 -29.49
N ASP A 99 -33.98 13.09 -30.61
CA ASP A 99 -33.43 12.56 -31.84
C ASP A 99 -32.21 13.37 -32.28
N GLY A 100 -31.07 12.69 -32.48
CA GLY A 100 -29.83 13.30 -32.91
C GLY A 100 -28.61 12.75 -32.17
N GLU A 101 -27.42 13.16 -32.64
CA GLU A 101 -26.17 12.92 -31.93
C GLU A 101 -25.99 13.99 -30.84
N CYS A 102 -25.63 13.55 -29.64
CA CYS A 102 -25.39 14.42 -28.50
C CYS A 102 -24.30 13.85 -27.58
N VAL A 103 -23.88 14.68 -26.62
CA VAL A 103 -23.03 14.28 -25.50
C VAL A 103 -23.84 14.32 -24.22
N ILE A 104 -23.76 13.24 -23.43
CA ILE A 104 -24.28 13.18 -22.06
C ILE A 104 -23.12 12.97 -21.09
N ILE A 105 -23.24 13.52 -19.88
CA ILE A 105 -22.29 13.31 -18.78
C ILE A 105 -23.03 12.70 -17.61
N GLY A 106 -22.49 11.59 -17.10
CA GLY A 106 -23.07 10.87 -15.97
C GLY A 106 -22.07 9.94 -15.33
N THR A 107 -22.55 9.20 -14.34
CA THR A 107 -21.81 8.19 -13.60
C THR A 107 -22.22 6.82 -14.10
N PHE A 108 -21.24 5.96 -14.38
CA PHE A 108 -21.54 4.57 -14.71
C PHE A 108 -22.08 3.81 -13.51
N PHE A 109 -23.11 3.01 -13.74
CA PHE A 109 -23.58 1.95 -12.88
C PHE A 109 -23.54 0.63 -13.65
N LYS A 110 -22.73 -0.31 -13.19
CA LYS A 110 -22.63 -1.65 -13.75
C LYS A 110 -23.54 -2.58 -12.95
N LYS A 111 -24.61 -3.04 -13.59
CA LYS A 111 -25.49 -4.06 -13.05
C LYS A 111 -24.88 -5.42 -13.35
N MET A 112 -24.38 -6.09 -12.31
CA MET A 112 -23.65 -7.34 -12.45
C MET A 112 -24.53 -8.54 -12.12
N LYS A 113 -24.46 -9.60 -12.93
CA LYS A 113 -25.27 -10.81 -12.75
C LYS A 113 -24.82 -11.65 -11.55
N LEU A 114 -23.51 -11.80 -11.37
CA LEU A 114 -22.92 -12.65 -10.33
C LEU A 114 -22.73 -11.94 -8.99
N LYS A 115 -22.94 -10.62 -8.94
CA LYS A 115 -22.82 -9.86 -7.69
C LYS A 115 -23.98 -10.18 -6.76
N ALA A 116 -23.67 -10.77 -5.61
CA ALA A 116 -24.65 -11.08 -4.57
C ALA A 116 -25.42 -9.83 -4.13
N ARG A 117 -26.71 -10.01 -3.84
CA ARG A 117 -27.56 -8.96 -3.29
C ARG A 117 -27.95 -9.35 -1.88
N ILE A 118 -27.66 -8.47 -0.93
CA ILE A 118 -27.97 -8.67 0.49
C ILE A 118 -29.46 -8.97 0.70
N LEU A 119 -30.35 -8.41 -0.14
CA LEU A 119 -31.80 -8.67 -0.06
C LEU A 119 -32.18 -10.11 -0.42
N ASP A 120 -31.38 -10.79 -1.26
CA ASP A 120 -31.64 -12.18 -1.63
C ASP A 120 -31.40 -13.11 -0.43
N GLU A 121 -30.59 -12.70 0.55
CA GLU A 121 -30.39 -13.41 1.83
C GLU A 121 -31.67 -13.55 2.65
N TYR A 122 -32.62 -12.64 2.47
CA TYR A 122 -33.91 -12.65 3.16
C TYR A 122 -35.01 -13.40 2.39
N SER A 123 -34.68 -14.00 1.24
CA SER A 123 -35.63 -14.78 0.46
C SER A 123 -35.71 -16.23 0.94
N GLU A 124 -36.90 -16.85 0.85
CA GLU A 124 -37.13 -18.25 1.27
C GLU A 124 -36.27 -19.27 0.49
N ASN A 125 -35.71 -18.88 -0.66
CA ASN A 125 -34.88 -19.71 -1.51
C ASN A 125 -33.36 -19.54 -1.25
N PHE A 126 -32.97 -18.71 -0.28
CA PHE A 126 -31.56 -18.44 -0.03
C PHE A 126 -30.83 -19.67 0.50
N LYS A 127 -29.79 -20.10 -0.22
CA LYS A 127 -28.82 -21.08 0.26
C LYS A 127 -27.52 -20.34 0.55
N ALA A 128 -27.12 -20.27 1.82
CA ALA A 128 -25.87 -19.61 2.24
C ALA A 128 -24.62 -20.13 1.50
N ALA A 129 -24.67 -21.36 0.96
CA ALA A 129 -23.62 -21.95 0.15
C ALA A 129 -23.45 -21.33 -1.26
N GLU A 130 -24.31 -20.41 -1.68
CA GLU A 130 -24.24 -19.74 -3.00
C GLU A 130 -23.49 -18.40 -2.99
N ILE A 131 -22.97 -17.96 -1.84
CA ILE A 131 -21.97 -16.88 -1.79
C ILE A 131 -20.68 -17.47 -2.34
N ASN A 132 -20.59 -17.50 -3.67
CA ASN A 132 -19.35 -17.83 -4.33
C ASN A 132 -18.36 -16.71 -4.04
N ASP A 133 -17.29 -17.07 -3.33
CA ASP A 133 -16.12 -16.22 -3.14
C ASP A 133 -15.33 -16.18 -4.47
N PHE A 134 -15.98 -15.66 -5.52
CA PHE A 134 -15.36 -15.56 -6.82
C PHE A 134 -14.31 -14.45 -6.77
N ASP A 135 -13.08 -14.79 -7.19
CA ASP A 135 -12.02 -13.82 -7.43
C ASP A 135 -12.42 -12.75 -8.48
N ASN A 136 -13.40 -13.05 -9.33
CA ASN A 136 -13.95 -12.15 -10.35
C ASN A 136 -15.47 -12.35 -10.52
N LEU A 137 -16.24 -11.27 -10.44
CA LEU A 137 -17.70 -11.26 -10.52
C LEU A 137 -18.25 -10.84 -11.90
N VAL A 138 -17.38 -10.61 -12.89
CA VAL A 138 -17.75 -10.16 -14.23
C VAL A 138 -18.46 -11.26 -15.01
N SER A 139 -19.55 -10.88 -15.68
CA SER A 139 -20.31 -11.76 -16.56
C SER A 139 -20.54 -11.12 -17.93
N SER A 140 -20.66 -11.95 -18.97
CA SER A 140 -21.09 -11.50 -20.30
C SER A 140 -22.49 -10.90 -20.32
N ASP A 141 -23.29 -11.21 -19.29
CA ASP A 141 -24.66 -10.71 -19.12
C ASP A 141 -24.73 -9.41 -18.30
N ASP A 142 -23.59 -8.84 -17.91
CA ASP A 142 -23.54 -7.57 -17.20
C ASP A 142 -24.06 -6.42 -18.08
N VAL A 143 -24.71 -5.44 -17.45
CA VAL A 143 -25.29 -4.29 -18.16
C VAL A 143 -24.69 -3.00 -17.63
N LEU A 144 -24.27 -2.13 -18.55
CA LEU A 144 -23.79 -0.80 -18.22
C LEU A 144 -24.93 0.21 -18.36
N ILE A 145 -25.08 1.05 -17.34
CA ILE A 145 -26.08 2.10 -17.25
C ILE A 145 -25.33 3.40 -16.97
N ILE A 146 -25.78 4.52 -17.54
CA ILE A 146 -25.29 5.84 -17.19
C ILE A 146 -26.38 6.60 -16.44
N GLU A 147 -26.02 7.19 -15.30
CA GLU A 147 -26.92 7.92 -14.40
C GLU A 147 -26.46 9.37 -14.24
N ASP A 148 -27.39 10.30 -14.20
CA ASP A 148 -27.15 11.69 -13.79
C ASP A 148 -28.07 12.07 -12.62
N VAL A 149 -28.29 13.37 -12.41
CA VAL A 149 -29.12 13.85 -11.30
C VAL A 149 -30.62 13.60 -11.52
N GLU A 150 -31.07 13.50 -12.78
CA GLU A 150 -32.50 13.45 -13.13
C GLU A 150 -32.94 12.11 -13.73
N GLY A 151 -32.01 11.29 -14.21
CA GLY A 151 -32.37 10.05 -14.88
C GLY A 151 -31.23 9.09 -15.11
N ARG A 152 -31.56 8.01 -15.79
CA ARG A 152 -30.64 6.95 -16.19
C ARG A 152 -31.04 6.35 -17.52
N ILE A 153 -30.08 5.83 -18.27
CA ILE A 153 -30.31 5.15 -19.53
C ILE A 153 -29.31 4.00 -19.72
N ASP A 154 -29.78 2.90 -20.31
CA ASP A 154 -28.95 1.74 -20.62
C ASP A 154 -27.94 2.10 -21.72
N VAL A 155 -26.71 1.63 -21.59
CA VAL A 155 -25.61 1.96 -22.49
C VAL A 155 -25.32 0.77 -23.41
N LYS A 156 -25.23 1.04 -24.71
CA LYS A 156 -24.83 0.07 -25.75
C LYS A 156 -23.54 0.47 -26.43
N ASN A 157 -22.93 -0.50 -27.11
CA ASN A 157 -21.63 -0.39 -27.79
C ASN A 157 -20.45 -0.04 -26.86
N LEU A 158 -20.54 -0.41 -25.58
CA LEU A 158 -19.40 -0.42 -24.67
C LEU A 158 -19.32 -1.79 -23.98
N PRO A 159 -18.13 -2.41 -23.89
CA PRO A 159 -17.92 -3.68 -23.19
C PRO A 159 -18.03 -3.49 -21.67
N PRO A 160 -19.06 -4.04 -20.98
CA PRO A 160 -19.27 -3.85 -19.55
C PRO A 160 -18.10 -4.35 -18.68
N GLU A 161 -17.35 -5.35 -19.15
CA GLU A 161 -16.16 -5.87 -18.48
C GLU A 161 -15.08 -4.80 -18.28
N LYS A 162 -14.94 -3.83 -19.20
CA LYS A 162 -13.89 -2.79 -19.09
C LYS A 162 -14.23 -1.64 -18.15
N TRP A 163 -15.43 -1.64 -17.57
CA TRP A 163 -15.94 -0.52 -16.78
C TRP A 163 -16.41 -0.99 -15.41
N ILE A 164 -16.30 -0.09 -14.43
CA ILE A 164 -16.79 -0.29 -13.07
C ILE A 164 -17.78 0.80 -12.69
N THR A 165 -18.61 0.50 -11.70
CA THR A 165 -19.55 1.47 -11.11
C THR A 165 -18.81 2.65 -10.50
N GLY A 166 -19.35 3.85 -10.68
CA GLY A 166 -18.87 5.08 -10.04
C GLY A 166 -17.93 5.95 -10.88
N ILE A 167 -17.57 5.53 -12.10
CA ILE A 167 -16.75 6.35 -13.01
C ILE A 167 -17.62 7.42 -13.67
N VAL A 168 -17.19 8.68 -13.59
CA VAL A 168 -17.85 9.80 -14.28
C VAL A 168 -17.24 9.96 -15.68
N VAL A 169 -18.09 9.93 -16.70
CA VAL A 169 -17.68 9.97 -18.10
C VAL A 169 -18.59 10.87 -18.94
N ALA A 170 -18.08 11.31 -20.09
CA ALA A 170 -18.87 11.85 -21.18
C ALA A 170 -19.04 10.77 -22.25
N LEU A 171 -20.26 10.56 -22.72
CA LEU A 171 -20.57 9.67 -23.83
C LEU A 171 -21.08 10.48 -25.01
N LYS A 172 -20.45 10.31 -26.19
CA LYS A 172 -20.98 10.79 -27.46
C LYS A 172 -21.78 9.68 -28.12
N GLY A 173 -23.00 9.96 -28.51
CA GLY A 173 -23.85 8.97 -29.15
C GLY A 173 -25.24 9.50 -29.45
N ARG A 174 -26.19 8.57 -29.61
CA ARG A 174 -27.59 8.89 -29.86
C ARG A 174 -28.50 7.93 -29.10
N GLN A 175 -29.69 8.40 -28.75
CA GLN A 175 -30.72 7.53 -28.21
C GLN A 175 -31.34 6.68 -29.32
N VAL A 176 -31.49 5.39 -29.06
CA VAL A 176 -32.28 4.46 -29.89
C VAL A 176 -33.23 3.73 -28.95
N ARG A 177 -34.53 4.03 -29.04
CA ARG A 177 -35.55 3.53 -28.10
C ARG A 177 -35.21 3.92 -26.65
N SER A 178 -34.98 2.95 -25.78
CA SER A 178 -34.66 3.14 -24.36
C SER A 178 -33.16 3.03 -24.06
N GLU A 179 -32.31 3.01 -25.09
CA GLU A 179 -30.88 2.76 -24.97
C GLU A 179 -30.08 3.92 -25.57
N PHE A 180 -28.94 4.24 -24.98
CA PHE A 180 -27.96 5.17 -25.52
C PHE A 180 -26.87 4.40 -26.26
N VAL A 181 -26.83 4.55 -27.58
CA VAL A 181 -25.85 3.87 -28.44
C VAL A 181 -24.60 4.74 -28.54
N VAL A 182 -23.53 4.30 -27.88
CA VAL A 182 -22.27 5.04 -27.80
C VAL A 182 -21.48 4.93 -29.10
N SER A 183 -20.92 6.05 -29.52
CA SER A 183 -19.97 6.15 -30.64
C SER A 183 -18.56 6.48 -30.17
N ASP A 184 -18.41 7.23 -29.08
CA ASP A 184 -17.13 7.55 -28.46
C ASP A 184 -17.31 7.92 -26.98
N ILE A 185 -16.25 7.81 -26.20
CA ILE A 185 -16.21 8.06 -24.76
C ILE A 185 -15.08 9.04 -24.41
N CYS A 186 -15.30 9.86 -23.39
CA CYS A 186 -14.31 10.77 -22.85
C CYS A 186 -14.30 10.68 -21.32
N ILE A 187 -13.10 10.56 -20.74
CA ILE A 187 -12.86 10.45 -19.30
C ILE A 187 -12.14 11.71 -18.78
N PRO A 188 -12.12 11.99 -17.47
CA PRO A 188 -11.48 13.19 -16.92
C PRO A 188 -9.96 13.31 -17.20
N GLU A 189 -9.28 12.18 -17.45
CA GLU A 189 -7.83 12.04 -17.54
C GLU A 189 -7.08 12.48 -16.27
N LEU A 190 -5.75 12.57 -16.36
CA LEU A 190 -4.88 12.97 -15.27
C LEU A 190 -5.05 14.47 -14.94
N PRO A 191 -5.04 14.85 -13.64
CA PRO A 191 -4.96 16.24 -13.25
C PRO A 191 -3.59 16.84 -13.61
N LYS A 192 -3.48 18.16 -13.59
CA LYS A 192 -2.21 18.87 -13.80
C LYS A 192 -1.17 18.41 -12.76
N GLN A 193 -0.06 17.84 -13.24
CA GLN A 193 1.07 17.43 -12.40
C GLN A 193 2.03 18.60 -12.18
N LEU A 194 2.49 18.79 -10.95
CA LEU A 194 3.57 19.73 -10.65
C LEU A 194 4.89 19.18 -11.22
N PRO A 195 5.79 20.05 -11.74
CA PRO A 195 7.08 19.58 -12.23
C PRO A 195 7.92 19.00 -11.10
N LEU A 196 8.75 18.01 -11.42
CA LEU A 196 9.72 17.46 -10.46
C LEU A 196 10.71 18.54 -10.01
N PRO A 197 11.27 18.44 -8.79
CA PRO A 197 12.31 19.34 -8.31
C PRO A 197 13.50 19.41 -9.29
N PRO A 198 14.10 20.59 -9.54
CA PRO A 198 15.15 20.76 -10.57
C PRO A 198 16.34 19.80 -10.40
N LYS A 199 16.74 19.52 -9.16
CA LYS A 199 17.82 18.58 -8.84
C LYS A 199 17.50 17.16 -9.31
N LEU A 200 16.29 16.69 -9.03
CA LEU A 200 15.85 15.36 -9.46
C LEU A 200 15.70 15.30 -10.97
N ARG A 201 15.18 16.36 -11.59
CA ARG A 201 15.08 16.46 -13.05
C ARG A 201 16.45 16.38 -13.72
N ALA A 202 17.42 17.15 -13.25
CA ALA A 202 18.79 17.12 -13.76
C ALA A 202 19.43 15.73 -13.60
N PHE A 203 19.21 15.06 -12.47
CA PHE A 203 19.64 13.68 -12.26
C PHE A 203 19.02 12.73 -13.30
N LEU A 204 17.69 12.73 -13.47
CA LEU A 204 17.01 11.86 -14.44
C LEU A 204 17.45 12.12 -15.88
N ASP A 205 17.61 13.39 -16.26
CA ASP A 205 18.09 13.78 -17.58
C ASP A 205 19.52 13.24 -17.82
N SER A 206 20.40 13.30 -16.81
CA SER A 206 21.76 12.73 -16.87
C SER A 206 21.82 11.19 -16.85
N SER A 207 20.85 10.51 -16.21
CA SER A 207 20.79 9.04 -16.19
C SER A 207 20.22 8.45 -17.48
N SER A 208 19.46 9.23 -18.25
CA SER A 208 18.84 8.79 -19.51
C SER A 208 19.80 8.79 -20.72
N CYS A 209 20.99 9.41 -20.59
CA CYS A 209 22.06 9.37 -21.57
C CYS A 209 23.11 8.31 -21.22
N SER A 210 22.74 7.04 -21.26
CA SER A 210 23.62 5.88 -21.06
C SER A 210 24.50 5.59 -22.30
N SER A 211 25.35 6.55 -22.64
CA SER A 211 26.52 6.33 -23.53
C SER A 211 27.80 6.90 -22.94
N MET A 212 27.85 7.12 -21.63
CA MET A 212 29.09 7.44 -20.92
C MET A 212 29.39 6.33 -19.91
N ASN A 213 30.67 5.96 -19.87
CA ASN A 213 31.21 4.95 -18.96
C ASN A 213 30.89 5.33 -17.51
N ASP A 214 30.68 4.32 -16.65
CA ASP A 214 30.41 4.49 -15.21
C ASP A 214 31.47 5.34 -14.46
N ASP A 215 32.62 5.60 -15.07
CA ASP A 215 33.74 6.33 -14.48
C ASP A 215 33.62 7.87 -14.51
N ASP A 216 32.68 8.45 -15.26
CA ASP A 216 32.51 9.92 -15.41
C ASP A 216 31.25 10.49 -14.71
N ILE A 217 30.58 9.71 -13.85
CA ILE A 217 29.53 10.24 -12.98
C ILE A 217 30.23 10.98 -11.83
N ASP A 218 30.10 12.31 -11.81
CA ASP A 218 30.66 13.17 -10.75
C ASP A 218 30.26 12.63 -9.36
N GLN A 219 31.27 12.25 -8.56
CA GLN A 219 31.12 11.70 -7.20
C GLN A 219 30.29 12.61 -6.27
N SER A 220 30.16 13.90 -6.62
CA SER A 220 29.27 14.84 -5.94
C SER A 220 27.77 14.47 -6.04
N THR A 221 27.37 13.78 -7.11
CA THR A 221 25.97 13.44 -7.42
C THR A 221 25.52 12.15 -6.73
N GLN A 222 26.40 11.15 -6.65
CA GLN A 222 26.19 9.87 -5.94
C GLN A 222 26.07 10.05 -4.41
N ASN A 223 26.60 11.15 -3.88
CA ASN A 223 26.53 11.50 -2.46
C ASN A 223 25.22 12.21 -2.06
N SER A 224 24.31 12.50 -3.02
CA SER A 224 23.06 13.24 -2.78
C SER A 224 21.78 12.42 -3.00
N SER A 225 21.87 11.16 -3.44
CA SER A 225 20.68 10.33 -3.67
C SER A 225 20.06 9.86 -2.36
N ARG A 226 18.76 10.02 -2.21
CA ARG A 226 17.97 9.55 -1.06
C ARG A 226 16.94 8.53 -1.51
N PHE A 227 16.66 7.55 -0.65
CA PHE A 227 15.77 6.43 -0.95
C PHE A 227 14.63 6.35 0.07
N VAL A 228 13.48 5.88 -0.39
CA VAL A 228 12.32 5.56 0.45
C VAL A 228 12.04 4.07 0.27
N ALA A 229 12.02 3.32 1.37
CA ALA A 229 11.67 1.90 1.33
C ALA A 229 10.15 1.74 1.40
N LEU A 230 9.56 1.00 0.45
CA LEU A 230 8.14 0.69 0.41
C LEU A 230 7.95 -0.81 0.70
N MET A 231 7.06 -1.11 1.64
CA MET A 231 6.84 -2.46 2.16
C MET A 231 5.36 -2.68 2.42
N SER A 232 4.90 -3.93 2.44
CA SER A 232 3.50 -4.27 2.73
C SER A 232 3.37 -5.75 3.04
N GLY A 233 2.28 -6.16 3.67
CA GLY A 233 1.90 -7.57 3.72
C GLY A 233 2.77 -8.43 4.62
N PHE A 234 3.16 -7.93 5.80
CA PHE A 234 3.94 -8.70 6.76
C PHE A 234 3.16 -9.89 7.34
N GLN A 235 1.83 -9.78 7.42
CA GLN A 235 0.93 -10.86 7.86
C GLN A 235 1.42 -11.54 9.15
N ILE A 236 1.86 -10.74 10.12
CA ILE A 236 2.37 -11.23 11.40
C ILE A 236 1.23 -11.99 12.10
N GLY A 237 1.55 -13.18 12.59
CA GLY A 237 0.60 -14.11 13.19
C GLY A 237 0.15 -15.25 12.26
N ASP A 238 0.41 -15.17 10.96
CA ASP A 238 0.21 -16.32 10.07
C ASP A 238 1.25 -17.40 10.38
N LYS A 239 0.79 -18.63 10.64
CA LYS A 239 1.62 -19.80 10.95
C LYS A 239 2.54 -20.20 9.79
N ARG A 240 2.23 -19.75 8.57
CA ARG A 240 3.02 -19.99 7.36
C ARG A 240 4.14 -18.97 7.17
N THR A 241 4.07 -17.83 7.85
CA THR A 241 5.03 -16.74 7.69
C THR A 241 6.33 -17.06 8.42
N ASN A 242 7.45 -17.05 7.69
CA ASN A 242 8.78 -17.13 8.29
C ASN A 242 9.18 -15.75 8.84
N PRO A 243 9.51 -15.60 10.14
CA PRO A 243 9.94 -14.32 10.70
C PRO A 243 11.35 -13.90 10.27
N LEU A 244 12.19 -14.83 9.79
CA LEU A 244 13.60 -14.57 9.49
C LEU A 244 13.82 -13.49 8.41
N PRO A 245 13.16 -13.54 7.23
CA PRO A 245 13.33 -12.49 6.21
C PRO A 245 12.99 -11.10 6.74
N PHE A 246 12.02 -11.01 7.64
CA PHE A 246 11.61 -9.76 8.24
C PHE A 246 12.67 -9.22 9.20
N GLN A 247 13.26 -10.08 10.06
CA GLN A 247 14.37 -9.67 10.90
C GLN A 247 15.60 -9.25 10.08
N MET A 248 15.96 -10.03 9.06
CA MET A 248 17.08 -9.69 8.16
C MET A 248 16.87 -8.34 7.47
N MET A 249 15.64 -8.03 7.08
CA MET A 249 15.26 -6.76 6.49
C MET A 249 15.41 -5.60 7.48
N ILE A 250 14.99 -5.77 8.74
CA ILE A 250 15.22 -4.77 9.80
C ILE A 250 16.71 -4.54 10.01
N ASP A 251 17.48 -5.62 10.12
CA ASP A 251 18.92 -5.57 10.37
C ASP A 251 19.65 -4.90 9.20
N TYR A 252 19.25 -5.21 7.96
CA TYR A 252 19.77 -4.57 6.75
C TYR A 252 19.47 -3.07 6.71
N ILE A 253 18.20 -2.66 6.85
CA ILE A 253 17.80 -1.25 6.82
C ILE A 253 18.48 -0.46 7.94
N SER A 254 18.63 -1.08 9.12
CA SER A 254 19.28 -0.45 10.28
C SER A 254 20.80 -0.39 10.16
N GLY A 255 21.41 -1.10 9.20
CA GLY A 255 22.85 -1.13 8.97
C GLY A 255 23.62 -2.18 9.77
N PHE A 256 22.93 -3.11 10.44
CA PHE A 256 23.54 -4.23 11.18
C PHE A 256 23.94 -5.41 10.28
N LEU A 257 23.45 -5.45 9.04
CA LEU A 257 23.73 -6.50 8.06
C LEU A 257 24.29 -5.90 6.77
N GLY A 258 25.26 -6.58 6.18
CA GLY A 258 25.88 -6.22 4.90
C GLY A 258 27.31 -5.70 5.03
N SER A 259 27.92 -5.45 3.88
CA SER A 259 29.24 -4.82 3.72
C SER A 259 29.19 -3.31 4.00
N GLU A 260 30.34 -2.65 4.19
CA GLU A 260 30.42 -1.19 4.37
C GLU A 260 29.71 -0.41 3.25
N GLN A 261 29.76 -0.91 2.01
CA GLN A 261 29.11 -0.29 0.85
C GLN A 261 27.58 -0.36 0.97
N GLU A 262 27.07 -1.49 1.47
CA GLU A 262 25.63 -1.67 1.73
C GLU A 262 25.17 -0.85 2.93
N GLN A 263 25.98 -0.76 3.98
CA GLN A 263 25.70 0.10 5.13
C GLN A 263 25.65 1.58 4.73
N GLU A 264 26.57 2.03 3.85
CA GLU A 264 26.54 3.36 3.26
C GLU A 264 25.25 3.58 2.47
N PHE A 265 24.83 2.60 1.65
CA PHE A 265 23.55 2.68 0.95
C PHE A 265 22.36 2.76 1.91
N CYS A 266 22.33 1.92 2.95
CA CYS A 266 21.27 1.92 3.95
C CYS A 266 21.18 3.26 4.69
N SER A 267 22.31 3.96 4.90
CA SER A 267 22.32 5.32 5.45
C SER A 267 21.59 6.35 4.57
N LYS A 268 21.43 6.07 3.27
CA LYS A 268 20.70 6.91 2.30
C LYS A 268 19.20 6.61 2.27
N ILE A 269 18.72 5.57 2.97
CA ILE A 269 17.28 5.30 3.15
C ILE A 269 16.73 6.26 4.22
N VAL A 270 15.90 7.21 3.81
CA VAL A 270 15.46 8.31 4.68
C VAL A 270 14.09 8.09 5.33
N ARG A 271 13.30 7.14 4.81
CA ARG A 271 11.98 6.79 5.34
C ARG A 271 11.57 5.38 4.91
N VAL A 272 10.84 4.68 5.76
CA VAL A 272 10.17 3.41 5.46
C VAL A 272 8.66 3.63 5.49
N ILE A 273 7.95 3.18 4.47
CA ILE A 273 6.48 3.21 4.41
C ILE A 273 5.97 1.78 4.31
N ILE A 274 5.14 1.38 5.28
CA ILE A 274 4.52 0.07 5.37
C ILE A 274 3.04 0.21 5.01
N ALA A 275 2.67 -0.24 3.81
CA ALA A 275 1.36 -0.11 3.20
C ALA A 275 0.43 -1.29 3.55
N GLY A 276 0.05 -1.38 4.83
CA GLY A 276 -1.01 -2.27 5.31
C GLY A 276 -0.71 -3.78 5.29
N ASN A 277 -1.70 -4.55 5.75
CA ASN A 277 -1.64 -6.01 5.91
C ASN A 277 -0.48 -6.42 6.82
N SER A 278 -0.29 -5.69 7.91
CA SER A 278 0.79 -5.93 8.86
C SER A 278 0.49 -7.16 9.74
N LEU A 279 -0.78 -7.37 10.06
CA LEU A 279 -1.28 -8.50 10.82
C LEU A 279 -2.08 -9.46 9.94
N VAL A 280 -2.14 -10.72 10.37
CA VAL A 280 -3.06 -11.72 9.81
C VAL A 280 -4.52 -11.34 10.11
N GLU A 281 -5.42 -11.65 9.19
CA GLU A 281 -6.85 -11.50 9.42
C GLU A 281 -7.29 -12.44 10.54
N TYR A 282 -7.96 -11.88 11.56
CA TYR A 282 -8.48 -12.66 12.67
C TYR A 282 -9.95 -12.99 12.43
N HIS A 283 -10.24 -14.28 12.24
CA HIS A 283 -11.59 -14.82 12.30
C HIS A 283 -11.80 -15.45 13.68
N PRO A 284 -12.64 -14.86 14.56
CA PRO A 284 -12.96 -15.50 15.83
C PRO A 284 -13.74 -16.79 15.56
N ASP A 285 -13.19 -17.92 15.98
CA ASP A 285 -13.95 -19.17 16.02
C ASP A 285 -15.06 -19.07 17.08
N ILE A 286 -16.19 -19.74 16.85
CA ILE A 286 -17.34 -19.75 17.78
C ILE A 286 -16.92 -20.27 19.17
N ASP A 287 -15.95 -21.18 19.23
CA ASP A 287 -15.41 -21.73 20.48
C ASP A 287 -14.54 -20.73 21.26
N ASP A 288 -13.92 -19.76 20.58
CA ASP A 288 -13.05 -18.73 21.20
C ASP A 288 -13.86 -17.76 22.08
N MET A 289 -15.14 -17.57 21.77
CA MET A 289 -16.07 -16.71 22.54
C MET A 289 -16.51 -17.33 23.87
N SER A 290 -16.35 -18.66 24.04
CA SER A 290 -16.81 -19.40 25.23
C SER A 290 -15.74 -19.55 26.32
N ARG A 291 -14.46 -19.34 25.99
CA ARG A 291 -13.36 -19.34 26.95
C ARG A 291 -13.41 -18.04 27.76
N LYS A 292 -13.77 -18.13 29.03
CA LYS A 292 -13.65 -17.04 30.02
C LYS A 292 -12.19 -16.55 30.07
N GLN A 293 -11.88 -15.51 29.31
CA GLN A 293 -10.54 -14.94 29.14
C GLN A 293 -10.03 -14.36 30.47
N ARG A 294 -9.03 -15.04 31.06
CA ARG A 294 -8.17 -14.52 32.14
C ARG A 294 -6.69 -14.48 31.75
N GLU A 295 -6.35 -14.63 30.47
CA GLU A 295 -4.97 -14.62 30.00
C GLU A 295 -4.74 -13.50 29.00
N ALA A 296 -3.64 -12.77 29.17
CA ALA A 296 -3.20 -11.68 28.28
C ALA A 296 -2.70 -12.16 26.90
N ASP A 297 -2.61 -13.48 26.71
CA ASP A 297 -2.11 -14.17 25.51
C ASP A 297 -3.27 -14.70 24.64
N THR A 298 -4.02 -13.79 24.04
CA THR A 298 -4.96 -14.15 22.96
C THR A 298 -4.23 -14.29 21.63
N PRO A 299 -4.79 -15.05 20.66
CA PRO A 299 -4.23 -15.15 19.31
C PRO A 299 -4.05 -13.79 18.60
N VAL A 300 -4.79 -12.77 19.03
CA VAL A 300 -4.75 -11.41 18.48
C VAL A 300 -3.70 -10.54 19.18
N THR A 301 -3.48 -10.70 20.48
CA THR A 301 -2.58 -9.83 21.25
C THR A 301 -1.11 -10.09 20.96
N ARG A 302 -0.71 -11.35 20.76
CA ARG A 302 0.70 -11.71 20.50
C ARG A 302 1.23 -11.15 19.17
N PRO A 303 0.54 -11.28 18.02
CA PRO A 303 0.96 -10.63 16.78
C PRO A 303 1.09 -9.11 16.88
N LEU A 304 0.20 -8.47 17.63
CA LEU A 304 0.26 -7.02 17.90
C LEU A 304 1.50 -6.63 18.69
N GLN A 305 1.81 -7.36 19.76
CA GLN A 305 3.03 -7.14 20.55
C GLN A 305 4.28 -7.32 19.69
N GLN A 306 4.31 -8.36 18.84
CA GLN A 306 5.41 -8.59 17.93
C GLN A 306 5.55 -7.43 16.92
N LEU A 307 4.45 -6.96 16.34
CA LEU A 307 4.47 -5.79 15.46
C LEU A 307 5.00 -4.54 16.18
N ASP A 308 4.60 -4.26 17.42
CA ASP A 308 5.12 -3.13 18.20
C ASP A 308 6.63 -3.25 18.46
N LEU A 309 7.14 -4.44 18.80
CA LEU A 309 8.58 -4.64 18.98
C LEU A 309 9.38 -4.39 17.70
N LEU A 310 8.87 -4.88 16.57
CA LEU A 310 9.50 -4.72 15.27
C LEU A 310 9.48 -3.27 14.78
N MET A 311 8.36 -2.57 15.00
CA MET A 311 8.26 -1.14 14.70
C MET A 311 9.16 -0.32 15.60
N THR A 312 9.36 -0.73 16.87
CA THR A 312 10.32 -0.11 17.79
C THR A 312 11.74 -0.24 17.26
N GLN A 313 12.15 -1.45 16.82
CA GLN A 313 13.48 -1.68 16.24
C GLN A 313 13.72 -0.79 15.01
N LEU A 314 12.80 -0.78 14.05
CA LEU A 314 12.93 0.07 12.86
C LEU A 314 12.91 1.56 13.20
N SER A 315 11.99 1.99 14.07
CA SER A 315 11.85 3.41 14.42
C SER A 315 13.06 3.93 15.19
N SER A 316 13.82 3.07 15.86
CA SER A 316 15.08 3.45 16.49
C SER A 316 16.16 3.87 15.49
N SER A 317 16.08 3.41 14.23
CA SER A 317 17.10 3.66 13.20
C SER A 317 16.61 4.56 12.06
N VAL A 318 15.33 4.51 11.68
CA VAL A 318 14.78 5.23 10.51
C VAL A 318 13.33 5.69 10.77
N PRO A 319 12.87 6.84 10.24
CA PRO A 319 11.45 7.20 10.25
C PRO A 319 10.57 6.17 9.55
N VAL A 320 9.49 5.75 10.22
CA VAL A 320 8.56 4.71 9.75
C VAL A 320 7.13 5.27 9.68
N ASP A 321 6.46 5.09 8.55
CA ASP A 321 5.02 5.29 8.37
C ASP A 321 4.31 3.95 8.28
N LEU A 322 3.46 3.64 9.26
CA LEU A 322 2.66 2.42 9.28
C LEU A 322 1.21 2.72 8.90
N MET A 323 0.80 2.24 7.71
CA MET A 323 -0.58 2.32 7.21
C MET A 323 -1.38 1.08 7.63
N CYS A 324 -2.70 1.24 7.80
CA CYS A 324 -3.61 0.11 8.03
C CYS A 324 -4.04 -0.54 6.70
N GLY A 325 -4.19 -1.86 6.70
CA GLY A 325 -4.85 -2.64 5.64
C GLY A 325 -6.21 -3.21 6.07
N PRO A 326 -6.81 -4.10 5.27
CA PRO A 326 -8.09 -4.77 5.57
C PRO A 326 -8.00 -5.74 6.76
N SER A 327 -6.85 -6.41 6.96
CA SER A 327 -6.65 -7.38 8.04
C SER A 327 -6.21 -6.76 9.36
N ASP A 328 -5.96 -5.45 9.37
CA ASP A 328 -5.42 -4.73 10.51
C ASP A 328 -6.54 -4.14 11.39
N PRO A 329 -6.33 -3.99 12.72
CA PRO A 329 -7.32 -3.42 13.65
C PRO A 329 -7.50 -1.90 13.45
N SER A 330 -8.26 -1.54 12.41
CA SER A 330 -8.75 -0.20 12.10
C SER A 330 -10.21 -0.29 11.61
N ASN A 331 -10.81 0.84 11.25
CA ASN A 331 -12.11 0.84 10.60
C ASN A 331 -12.04 0.18 9.21
N PHE A 332 -13.10 -0.50 8.82
CA PHE A 332 -13.20 -1.20 7.53
C PHE A 332 -13.36 -0.23 6.36
N SER A 333 -14.17 0.82 6.51
CA SER A 333 -14.48 1.77 5.44
C SER A 333 -13.30 2.69 5.12
N LEU A 334 -13.10 3.03 3.84
CA LEU A 334 -12.18 4.09 3.44
C LEU A 334 -12.80 5.49 3.73
N PRO A 335 -11.98 6.46 4.19
CA PRO A 335 -10.58 6.32 4.57
C PRO A 335 -10.41 5.62 5.93
N GLN A 336 -9.52 4.61 5.98
CA GLN A 336 -9.13 3.95 7.23
C GLN A 336 -8.27 4.91 8.06
N GLN A 337 -8.64 5.07 9.33
CA GLN A 337 -7.95 5.95 10.25
C GLN A 337 -6.66 5.28 10.76
N PRO A 338 -5.67 6.09 11.17
CA PRO A 338 -4.44 5.56 11.75
C PRO A 338 -4.72 4.62 12.92
N PHE A 339 -3.82 3.65 13.12
CA PHE A 339 -3.86 2.78 14.29
C PHE A 339 -4.00 3.57 15.59
N HIS A 340 -4.76 3.02 16.53
CA HIS A 340 -4.87 3.62 17.86
C HIS A 340 -3.53 3.51 18.63
N ARG A 341 -3.17 4.55 19.39
CA ARG A 341 -1.87 4.64 20.08
C ARG A 341 -1.66 3.50 21.07
N CYS A 342 -2.74 3.00 21.69
CA CYS A 342 -2.66 1.93 22.69
C CYS A 342 -2.13 0.60 22.14
N LEU A 343 -2.15 0.41 20.81
CA LEU A 343 -1.62 -0.78 20.16
C LEU A 343 -0.08 -0.77 20.07
N PHE A 344 0.54 0.39 20.30
CA PHE A 344 1.97 0.62 20.10
C PHE A 344 2.62 1.32 21.32
N PRO A 345 2.62 0.70 22.51
CA PRO A 345 3.19 1.30 23.70
C PRO A 345 4.70 1.60 23.57
N SER A 346 5.45 0.75 22.85
CA SER A 346 6.91 0.86 22.71
C SER A 346 7.28 1.77 21.54
N SER A 347 6.68 1.54 20.37
CA SER A 347 7.03 2.30 19.16
C SER A 347 6.70 3.77 19.27
N THR A 348 5.60 4.12 19.98
CA THR A 348 5.16 5.52 20.13
C THR A 348 6.04 6.33 21.09
N THR A 349 7.09 5.74 21.66
CA THR A 349 8.15 6.48 22.36
C THR A 349 9.13 7.16 21.39
N PHE A 350 9.17 6.72 20.14
CA PHE A 350 10.01 7.29 19.09
C PHE A 350 9.23 8.29 18.23
N ASP A 351 9.74 9.51 18.09
CA ASP A 351 9.17 10.54 17.21
C ASP A 351 9.25 10.16 15.71
N SER A 352 10.14 9.22 15.38
CA SER A 352 10.29 8.62 14.05
C SER A 352 9.15 7.66 13.68
N PHE A 353 8.35 7.18 14.65
CA PHE A 353 7.23 6.28 14.39
C PHE A 353 5.92 7.03 14.13
N HIS A 354 5.40 6.90 12.92
CA HIS A 354 4.18 7.56 12.47
C HIS A 354 3.10 6.53 12.12
N ARG A 355 1.92 6.71 12.71
CA ARG A 355 0.72 5.94 12.37
C ARG A 355 0.01 6.71 11.26
N ALA A 356 -0.07 6.12 10.07
CA ALA A 356 -0.62 6.74 8.86
C ALA A 356 -2.05 6.27 8.58
N SER A 357 -2.84 7.11 7.92
CA SER A 357 -4.16 6.73 7.39
C SER A 357 -4.01 5.87 6.14
N ASN A 358 -5.10 5.23 5.71
CA ASN A 358 -5.20 4.66 4.37
C ASN A 358 -6.43 5.27 3.67
N PRO A 359 -6.26 6.04 2.58
CA PRO A 359 -5.01 6.33 1.87
C PRO A 359 -4.02 7.19 2.66
N HIS A 360 -2.74 7.14 2.28
CA HIS A 360 -1.66 7.95 2.85
C HIS A 360 -1.09 8.90 1.81
N ALA A 361 -0.86 10.15 2.20
CA ALA A 361 -0.28 11.18 1.35
C ALA A 361 0.78 11.97 2.11
N LEU A 362 1.94 12.15 1.49
CA LEU A 362 3.04 12.91 2.06
C LEU A 362 3.91 13.51 0.96
N THR A 363 4.71 14.50 1.31
CA THR A 363 5.74 15.08 0.45
C THR A 363 7.10 14.94 1.13
N ILE A 364 8.06 14.33 0.44
CA ILE A 364 9.44 14.11 0.91
C ILE A 364 10.37 14.85 -0.06
N ASP A 365 11.14 15.83 0.43
CA ASP A 365 12.01 16.68 -0.41
C ASP A 365 11.32 17.18 -1.70
N ASP A 366 10.14 17.78 -1.53
CA ASP A 366 9.30 18.31 -2.62
C ASP A 366 8.77 17.27 -3.63
N ILE A 367 8.92 15.97 -3.35
CA ILE A 367 8.33 14.87 -4.13
C ILE A 367 7.06 14.39 -3.42
N SER A 368 5.91 14.50 -4.09
CA SER A 368 4.62 14.04 -3.53
C SER A 368 4.40 12.54 -3.75
N PHE A 369 4.08 11.86 -2.66
CA PHE A 369 3.69 10.45 -2.61
C PHE A 369 2.19 10.35 -2.25
N LEU A 370 1.49 9.43 -2.91
CA LEU A 370 0.12 9.04 -2.60
C LEU A 370 0.01 7.53 -2.78
N GLY A 371 -0.37 6.82 -1.73
CA GLY A 371 -0.49 5.37 -1.71
C GLY A 371 -1.72 4.87 -0.98
N THR A 372 -2.12 3.64 -1.28
CA THR A 372 -3.17 2.88 -0.59
C THR A 372 -2.63 1.52 -0.18
N SER A 373 -3.32 0.83 0.71
CA SER A 373 -3.02 -0.55 1.09
C SER A 373 -3.61 -1.59 0.12
N GLY A 374 -3.74 -1.26 -1.18
CA GLY A 374 -4.14 -2.19 -2.25
C GLY A 374 -5.64 -2.46 -2.43
N GLN A 375 -6.48 -2.29 -1.39
CA GLN A 375 -7.91 -2.66 -1.40
C GLN A 375 -8.70 -2.12 -2.60
N ASN A 376 -8.41 -0.90 -3.06
CA ASN A 376 -9.06 -0.28 -4.20
C ASN A 376 -8.75 -1.00 -5.53
N ILE A 377 -7.52 -1.48 -5.70
CA ILE A 377 -7.11 -2.24 -6.90
C ILE A 377 -7.64 -3.66 -6.84
N ASP A 378 -7.63 -4.28 -5.66
CA ASP A 378 -8.23 -5.60 -5.45
C ASP A 378 -9.73 -5.58 -5.74
N ASP A 379 -10.44 -4.53 -5.30
CA ASP A 379 -11.85 -4.33 -5.60
C ASP A 379 -12.09 -4.12 -7.11
N MET A 380 -11.25 -3.33 -7.79
CA MET A 380 -11.31 -3.17 -9.24
C MET A 380 -11.18 -4.51 -9.97
N ARG A 381 -10.25 -5.38 -9.55
CA ARG A 381 -10.04 -6.71 -10.14
C ARG A 381 -11.25 -7.63 -9.99
N LYS A 382 -12.04 -7.47 -8.92
CA LYS A 382 -13.28 -8.24 -8.73
C LYS A 382 -14.38 -7.82 -9.69
N TYR A 383 -14.34 -6.58 -10.18
CA TYR A 383 -15.44 -5.97 -10.94
C TYR A 383 -15.12 -5.61 -12.41
N ALA A 384 -13.88 -5.83 -12.86
CA ALA A 384 -13.40 -5.53 -14.22
C ALA A 384 -12.54 -6.64 -14.82
#